data_AF-A0A3E1D222-F1
#
_entry.id   AF-A0A3E1D222-F1
#
_cell.length_a   1.000
_cell.length_b   1.000
_cell.length_c   1.000
_cell.angle_alpha   90.00
_cell.angle_beta   90.00
_cell.angle_gamma   90.00
#
_symmetry.space_group_name_H-M   'P 1'
#
loop_
_entity.id
_entity.type
_entity.pdbx_description
1 polymer ?
#
loop_
_entity_poly.entity_id
_entity_poly.type
_entity_poly.pdbx_seq_one_letter_code
_entity_poly.pdbx_strand_id
1 'polypeptide(L)'
;MPPKKATKPPVIHEGQVLRAIPTPQIKLATIEDCRREMARVYRDARTATTDTADASRLVYMLATIAKMIEIGQLEQRLTALEKKQHGKN
;
A
#
# COMPACT_ATOMS: atom_id res chain seq x y z
N MET A 1 -17.16 -21.99 -6.17
CA MET A 1 -16.16 -21.53 -5.17
C MET A 1 -14.83 -22.17 -5.54
N PRO A 2 -13.80 -21.42 -5.98
CA PRO A 2 -12.52 -22.01 -6.36
C PRO A 2 -11.79 -22.57 -5.11
N PRO A 3 -11.06 -23.68 -5.23
CA PRO A 3 -10.36 -24.29 -4.10
C PRO A 3 -9.18 -23.42 -3.64
N LYS A 4 -9.04 -23.23 -2.32
CA LYS A 4 -7.88 -22.56 -1.70
C LYS A 4 -6.58 -23.23 -2.17
N LYS A 5 -5.62 -22.43 -2.66
CA LYS A 5 -4.25 -22.91 -2.90
C LYS A 5 -3.71 -23.48 -1.59
N ALA A 6 -3.31 -24.74 -1.58
CA ALA A 6 -2.76 -25.40 -0.40
C ALA A 6 -1.47 -24.69 0.03
N THR A 7 -1.54 -23.92 1.13
CA THR A 7 -0.37 -23.46 1.85
C THR A 7 0.36 -24.70 2.35
N LYS A 8 1.68 -24.78 2.09
CA LYS A 8 2.51 -25.88 2.60
C LYS A 8 2.26 -26.02 4.12
N PRO A 9 2.11 -27.24 4.64
CA PRO A 9 1.93 -27.43 6.08
C PRO A 9 3.13 -26.83 6.82
N PRO A 10 2.93 -26.25 8.01
CA PRO A 10 4.00 -25.67 8.80
C PRO A 10 5.05 -26.74 9.11
N VAL A 11 6.31 -26.46 8.79
CA VAL A 11 7.44 -27.34 9.11
C VAL A 11 7.98 -26.93 10.47
N ILE A 12 8.03 -27.88 11.40
CA ILE A 12 8.64 -27.68 12.72
C ILE A 12 10.15 -27.87 12.56
N HIS A 13 10.91 -26.82 12.85
CA HIS A 13 12.37 -26.86 12.85
C HIS A 13 12.86 -26.88 14.30
N GLU A 14 13.03 -28.06 14.90
CA GLU A 14 13.62 -28.19 16.24
C GLU A 14 15.15 -28.00 16.16
N GLY A 15 15.70 -27.13 17.01
CA GLY A 15 17.16 -26.92 17.13
C GLY A 15 17.80 -26.03 16.06
N GLN A 16 17.05 -25.49 15.11
CA GLN A 16 17.58 -24.64 14.04
C GLN A 16 17.37 -23.15 14.34
N VAL A 17 18.46 -22.37 14.36
CA VAL A 17 18.40 -20.91 14.51
C VAL A 17 17.85 -20.31 13.20
N LEU A 18 16.59 -19.88 13.21
CA LEU A 18 16.01 -19.12 12.11
C LEU A 18 16.57 -17.70 12.12
N ARG A 19 17.19 -17.26 11.02
CA ARG A 19 17.48 -15.84 10.81
C ARG A 19 16.21 -15.16 10.31
N ALA A 20 15.67 -14.23 11.10
CA ALA A 20 14.60 -13.36 10.64
C ALA A 20 15.11 -12.51 9.46
N ILE A 21 14.61 -12.79 8.26
CA ILE A 21 14.83 -11.90 7.12
C ILE A 21 13.85 -10.73 7.30
N PRO A 22 14.32 -9.47 7.36
CA PRO A 22 13.44 -8.32 7.49
C PRO A 22 12.44 -8.30 6.33
N THR A 23 11.16 -8.15 6.63
CA THR A 23 10.15 -7.93 5.59
C THR A 23 10.51 -6.64 4.84
N PRO A 24 10.60 -6.67 3.50
CA PRO A 24 10.85 -5.47 2.72
C PRO A 24 9.84 -4.37 3.08
N GLN A 25 10.33 -3.17 3.33
CA GLN A 25 9.45 -2.05 3.65
C GLN A 25 8.57 -1.70 2.44
N ILE A 26 7.27 -1.58 2.68
CA ILE A 26 6.33 -1.10 1.68
C ILE A 26 6.57 0.39 1.49
N LYS A 27 6.98 0.79 0.29
CA LYS A 27 7.10 2.20 -0.08
C LYS A 27 5.72 2.74 -0.38
N LEU A 28 5.34 3.84 0.25
CA LEU A 28 4.06 4.55 0.03
C LEU A 28 4.32 6.05 -0.20
N ALA A 29 5.38 6.37 -0.96
CA ALA A 29 5.83 7.75 -1.15
C ALA A 29 5.06 8.46 -2.27
N THR A 30 4.51 7.70 -3.22
CA THR A 30 3.78 8.23 -4.36
C THR A 30 2.39 7.61 -4.49
N ILE A 31 1.49 8.28 -5.22
CA ILE A 31 0.17 7.74 -5.56
C ILE A 31 0.30 6.42 -6.33
N GLU A 32 1.33 6.30 -7.19
CA GLU A 32 1.61 5.07 -7.95
C GLU A 32 2.01 3.91 -7.04
N ASP A 33 2.78 4.17 -5.98
CA ASP A 33 3.11 3.16 -4.98
C ASP A 33 1.86 2.69 -4.24
N CYS A 34 1.02 3.63 -3.78
CA CYS A 34 -0.26 3.29 -3.15
C CYS A 34 -1.16 2.47 -4.09
N ARG A 35 -1.22 2.83 -5.38
CA ARG A 35 -2.00 2.11 -6.40
C ARG A 35 -1.51 0.67 -6.57
N ARG A 36 -0.19 0.46 -6.60
CA ARG A 36 0.40 -0.89 -6.71
C ARG A 36 0.04 -1.76 -5.52
N GLU A 37 0.12 -1.20 -4.32
CA GLU A 37 -0.24 -1.92 -3.09
C GLU A 37 -1.74 -2.21 -3.00
N MET A 38 -2.61 -1.27 -3.37
CA MET A 38 -4.05 -1.53 -3.47
C MET A 38 -4.36 -2.68 -4.44
N ALA A 39 -3.69 -2.70 -5.60
CA ALA A 39 -3.86 -3.78 -6.57
C ALA A 39 -3.36 -5.12 -6.02
N ARG A 40 -2.32 -5.12 -5.18
CA ARG A 40 -1.85 -6.32 -4.47
C ARG A 40 -2.92 -6.82 -3.49
N VAL A 41 -3.42 -5.95 -2.62
CA VAL A 41 -4.47 -6.28 -1.64
C VAL A 41 -5.73 -6.82 -2.33
N TYR A 42 -6.14 -6.21 -3.45
CA TYR A 42 -7.27 -6.71 -4.23
C TYR A 42 -7.04 -8.14 -4.75
N ARG A 43 -5.84 -8.46 -5.27
CA ARG A 43 -5.51 -9.82 -5.73
C ARG A 43 -5.56 -10.81 -4.57
N ASP A 44 -4.99 -10.46 -3.42
CA ASP A 44 -4.98 -11.30 -2.22
C ASP A 44 -6.40 -11.59 -1.71
N ALA A 45 -7.28 -10.58 -1.71
CA ALA A 45 -8.68 -10.74 -1.37
C ALA A 45 -9.42 -11.63 -2.39
N ARG A 46 -9.18 -11.42 -3.69
CA ARG A 46 -9.79 -12.20 -4.77
C ARG A 46 -9.35 -13.67 -4.77
N THR A 47 -8.15 -13.98 -4.31
CA THR A 47 -7.66 -15.36 -4.14
C THR A 47 -8.00 -15.97 -2.78
N ALA A 48 -8.82 -15.30 -1.96
CA ALA A 48 -9.16 -15.69 -0.59
C ALA A 48 -7.95 -15.93 0.31
N THR A 49 -6.84 -15.25 0.01
CA THR A 49 -5.63 -15.23 0.83
C THR A 49 -5.82 -14.32 2.05
N THR A 50 -6.57 -13.24 1.87
CA THR A 50 -6.97 -12.30 2.93
C THR A 50 -8.50 -12.20 2.94
N ASP A 51 -9.09 -12.05 4.13
CA ASP A 51 -10.53 -11.79 4.25
C ASP A 51 -10.91 -10.47 3.56
N THR A 52 -12.07 -10.42 2.92
CA THR A 52 -12.49 -9.26 2.14
C THR A 52 -12.76 -8.03 3.02
N ALA A 53 -13.21 -8.21 4.26
CA ALA A 53 -13.41 -7.10 5.20
C ALA A 53 -12.06 -6.50 5.62
N ASP A 54 -11.07 -7.34 5.93
CA ASP A 54 -9.71 -6.90 6.26
C ASP A 54 -9.05 -6.19 5.06
N ALA A 55 -9.17 -6.77 3.87
CA ALA A 55 -8.67 -6.18 2.64
C ALA A 55 -9.30 -4.79 2.38
N SER A 56 -10.59 -4.64 2.64
CA SER A 56 -11.31 -3.37 2.46
C SER A 56 -10.78 -2.29 3.41
N ARG A 57 -10.50 -2.63 4.67
CA ARG A 57 -9.88 -1.70 5.64
C ARG A 57 -8.48 -1.27 5.20
N LEU A 58 -7.68 -2.21 4.69
CA LEU A 58 -6.34 -1.90 4.17
C LEU A 58 -6.40 -0.97 2.95
N VAL A 59 -7.29 -1.24 2.00
CA VAL A 59 -7.49 -0.37 0.83
C VAL A 59 -7.94 1.02 1.25
N TYR A 60 -8.82 1.13 2.24
CA TYR A 60 -9.24 2.42 2.78
C TYR A 60 -8.05 3.23 3.31
N MET A 61 -7.18 2.63 4.14
CA MET A 61 -5.99 3.30 4.66
C MET A 61 -5.05 3.76 3.53
N LEU A 62 -4.82 2.90 2.53
CA LEU A 62 -4.01 3.24 1.36
C LEU A 62 -4.62 4.42 0.57
N ALA A 63 -5.94 4.49 0.47
CA ALA A 63 -6.65 5.56 -0.24
C ALA A 63 -6.53 6.89 0.48
N THR A 64 -6.61 6.87 1.82
CA THR A 64 -6.37 8.03 2.67
C THR A 64 -4.94 8.57 2.49
N ILE A 65 -3.93 7.69 2.42
CA ILE A 65 -2.54 8.09 2.15
C ILE A 65 -2.39 8.70 0.76
N ALA A 66 -2.93 8.04 -0.28
CA ALA A 66 -2.90 8.57 -1.65
C ALA A 66 -3.55 9.96 -1.74
N LYS A 67 -4.64 10.18 -0.99
CA LYS A 67 -5.31 11.47 -0.93
C LYS A 67 -4.46 12.55 -0.28
N MET A 68 -3.76 12.25 0.81
CA MET A 68 -2.84 13.20 1.45
C MET A 68 -1.67 13.59 0.53
N ILE A 69 -1.12 12.62 -0.21
CA ILE A 69 -0.07 12.88 -1.21
C ILE A 69 -0.59 13.83 -2.30
N GLU A 70 -1.78 13.54 -2.84
CA GLU A 70 -2.43 14.40 -3.86
C GLU A 70 -2.63 15.83 -3.34
N ILE A 71 -3.17 15.99 -2.12
CA ILE A 71 -3.40 17.30 -1.51
C ILE A 71 -2.08 18.07 -1.38
N GLY A 72 -1.03 17.45 -0.84
CA GLY A 72 0.28 18.12 -0.70
C GLY A 72 0.88 18.53 -2.04
N GLN A 73 0.70 17.75 -3.11
CA GLN A 73 1.13 18.13 -4.45
C GLN A 73 0.34 19.31 -5.01
N LEU A 74 -0.97 19.35 -4.76
CA LEU A 74 -1.84 20.46 -5.17
C LEU A 74 -1.47 21.75 -4.44
N GLU A 75 -1.22 21.70 -3.12
CA GLU A 75 -0.76 22.83 -2.32
C GLU A 75 0.56 23.40 -2.85
N GLN A 76 1.55 22.55 -3.13
CA GLN A 76 2.83 22.99 -3.71
C GLN A 76 2.65 23.70 -5.06
N ARG A 77 1.79 23.15 -5.93
CA ARG A 77 1.49 23.76 -7.23
C ARG A 77 0.75 25.08 -7.08
N LEU A 78 -0.20 25.16 -6.15
CA LEU A 78 -0.94 26.39 -5.85
C LEU A 78 0.01 27.49 -5.36
N THR A 79 0.84 27.19 -4.36
CA THR A 79 1.84 28.13 -3.85
C THR A 79 2.80 28.61 -4.95
N ALA A 80 3.22 27.74 -5.85
CA ALA A 80 4.07 28.12 -6.99
C ALA A 80 3.37 29.06 -7.97
N LEU A 81 2.06 28.88 -8.20
CA LEU A 81 1.26 29.78 -9.04
C LEU A 81 1.06 31.14 -8.36
N GLU A 82 0.71 31.14 -7.07
CA GLU A 82 0.53 32.37 -6.29
C GLU A 82 1.80 33.21 -6.27
N LYS A 83 2.97 32.59 -6.04
CA LYS A 83 4.26 33.31 -6.08
C LYS A 83 4.54 33.96 -7.44
N LYS A 84 4.20 33.28 -8.54
CA LYS A 84 4.38 33.81 -9.91
C LYS A 84 3.45 34.97 -10.22
N GLN A 85 2.24 34.96 -9.68
CA GLN A 85 1.27 36.04 -9.89
C GLN A 85 1.60 37.27 -9.03
N HIS A 86 1.96 37.08 -7.76
CA HIS A 86 2.29 38.18 -6.85
C HIS A 86 3.65 38.82 -7.12
N GLY A 87 4.62 38.11 -7.71
CA GLY A 87 5.89 38.70 -8.15
C GLY A 87 5.84 39.44 -9.50
N LYS A 88 4.65 39.59 -10.09
CA LYS A 88 4.42 40.27 -11.37
C LYS A 88 3.75 41.65 -11.23
N ASN A 89 3.41 42.07 -10.02
CA ASN A 89 3.02 43.44 -9.66
C ASN A 89 4.20 44.16 -9.00
#